data_AF-A0A1G2QAY9-F1
#
_entry.id   AF-A0A1G2QAY9-F1
#
_cell.length_a   1.000
_cell.length_b   1.000
_cell.length_c   1.000
_cell.angle_alpha   90.00
_cell.angle_beta   90.00
_cell.angle_gamma   90.00
#
_symmetry.space_group_name_H-M   'P 1'
#
loop_
_entity.id
_entity.type
_entity.pdbx_description
1 polymer ?
#
loop_
_entity_poly.entity_id
_entity_poly.type
_entity_poly.pdbx_seq_one_letter_code
_entity_poly.pdbx_strand_id
1 'polypeptide(L)' 'MKQCHFCTNNIKEVDYKDVETLRQFLDNYARIGKNRRTGLCSLHQRRLAQAVKRARELALIPYSAS' A
#
# COMPACT_ATOMS: atom_id res chain seq x y z
N MET A 1 5.42 17.52 8.27
CA MET A 1 5.31 16.05 8.34
C MET A 1 4.01 15.64 7.65
N LYS A 2 4.06 14.84 6.58
CA LYS A 2 2.81 14.27 6.02
C LYS A 2 2.24 13.31 7.05
N GLN A 3 0.99 13.53 7.43
CA GLN A 3 0.27 12.63 8.32
C GLN A 3 0.00 11.32 7.59
N CYS A 4 0.26 10.20 8.27
CA CYS A 4 0.02 8.88 7.71
C CYS A 4 -1.48 8.66 7.53
N HIS A 5 -1.90 8.38 6.29
CA HIS A 5 -3.30 8.16 5.93
C HIS A 5 -4.02 7.17 6.87
N PHE A 6 -3.40 6.01 7.13
CA PHE A 6 -3.98 4.99 8.02
C PHE A 6 -4.07 5.45 9.49
N CYS A 7 -3.10 6.24 9.97
CA CYS A 7 -3.16 6.81 11.33
C CYS A 7 -4.28 7.82 11.46
N THR A 8 -4.43 8.72 10.48
CA THR A 8 -5.44 9.79 10.51
C THR A 8 -6.86 9.23 10.39
N ASN A 9 -7.04 8.18 9.58
CA ASN A 9 -8.34 7.52 9.41
C ASN A 9 -8.61 6.43 10.47
N ASN A 10 -7.73 6.29 11.47
CA ASN A 10 -7.83 5.28 12.54
C ASN A 10 -7.97 3.84 12.01
N ILE A 11 -7.39 3.58 10.84
CA ILE A 11 -7.39 2.27 10.19
C ILE A 11 -6.27 1.44 10.83
N LYS A 12 -6.65 0.44 11.62
CA LYS A 12 -5.70 -0.39 12.37
C LYS A 12 -5.02 -1.44 11.49
N GLU A 13 -5.68 -1.93 10.46
CA GLU A 13 -5.20 -3.02 9.63
C GLU A 13 -5.28 -2.65 8.14
N VAL A 14 -4.23 -3.00 7.40
CA VAL A 14 -4.16 -2.77 5.95
C VAL A 14 -4.53 -4.09 5.28
N ASP A 15 -5.78 -4.20 4.83
CA ASP A 15 -6.29 -5.42 4.21
C ASP A 15 -5.73 -5.55 2.78
N TYR A 16 -5.39 -6.78 2.38
CA TYR A 16 -4.96 -7.10 1.03
C TYR A 16 -6.14 -7.12 0.03
N LYS A 17 -7.37 -7.27 0.53
CA LYS A 17 -8.59 -7.29 -0.27
C LYS A 17 -9.04 -5.91 -0.74
N ASP A 18 -8.63 -4.86 -0.03
CA ASP A 18 -8.96 -3.47 -0.38
C ASP A 18 -8.00 -2.95 -1.47
N VAL A 19 -8.20 -3.45 -2.70
CA VAL A 19 -7.33 -3.15 -3.84
C VAL A 19 -7.35 -1.66 -4.19
N GLU A 20 -8.47 -0.97 -3.99
CA GLU A 20 -8.60 0.46 -4.28
C GLU A 20 -7.66 1.27 -3.40
N THR A 21 -7.67 1.02 -2.09
CA THR A 21 -6.74 1.68 -1.17
C THR A 21 -5.30 1.33 -1.48
N LEU A 22 -4.99 0.05 -1.74
CA LEU A 22 -3.62 -0.37 -2.06
C LEU A 22 -3.06 0.29 -3.32
N ARG A 23 -3.88 0.45 -4.38
CA ARG A 23 -3.46 1.06 -5.65
C ARG A 23 -3.02 2.51 -5.48
N GLN A 24 -3.59 3.25 -4.53
CA GLN A 24 -3.18 4.64 -4.25
C GLN A 24 -1.72 4.75 -3.79
N PHE A 25 -1.15 3.68 -3.24
CA PHE A 25 0.23 3.64 -2.76
C PHE A 25 1.20 2.97 -3.75
N LEU A 26 0.73 2.58 -4.93
CA LEU A 26 1.56 2.06 -6.01
C LEU A 26 1.98 3.20 -6.96
N ASP A 27 3.06 2.97 -7.71
CA ASP A 27 3.42 3.81 -8.85
C ASP A 27 2.72 3.32 -10.13
N ASN A 28 2.92 4.05 -11.23
CA ASN A 28 2.33 3.74 -12.53
C ASN A 28 2.77 2.37 -13.08
N TYR A 29 3.89 1.84 -12.57
CA TYR A 29 4.43 0.53 -12.95
C TYR A 29 3.99 -0.58 -11.96
N ALA A 30 2.99 -0.31 -11.12
CA ALA A 30 2.48 -1.18 -10.07
C ALA A 30 3.50 -1.55 -8.98
N ARG A 31 4.60 -0.80 -8.83
CA ARG A 31 5.60 -0.98 -7.76
C ARG A 31 5.17 -0.23 -6.50
N ILE A 32 5.52 -0.78 -5.35
CA ILE A 32 5.22 -0.15 -4.05
C ILE A 32 5.97 1.19 -3.95
N GLY A 33 5.24 2.27 -3.68
CA GLY A 33 5.83 3.59 -3.50
C GLY A 33 6.78 3.63 -2.30
N LYS A 34 7.90 4.35 -2.45
CA LYS A 34 8.82 4.62 -1.34
C LYS A 34 8.14 5.52 -0.28
N ASN A 35 8.61 5.44 0.97
CA ASN A 35 8.05 6.17 2.11
C ASN A 35 7.85 7.69 1.84
N ARG A 36 8.82 8.36 1.18
CA ARG A 36 8.69 9.78 0.84
C ARG A 36 7.49 10.10 -0.06
N ARG A 37 7.10 9.18 -0.94
CA ARG A 37 5.94 9.34 -1.83
C ARG A 37 4.64 8.98 -1.12
N THR A 38 4.61 7.84 -0.42
CA THR A 38 3.41 7.32 0.25
C THR A 38 3.03 8.13 1.49
N GLY A 39 4.00 8.74 2.17
CA GLY A 39 3.77 9.54 3.39
C GLY A 39 3.30 8.71 4.59
N LEU A 40 3.54 7.39 4.57
CA LEU A 40 3.11 6.46 5.62
C LEU A 40 4.14 6.37 6.75
N CYS A 41 3.69 6.10 7.97
CA CYS A 41 4.62 5.78 9.04
C CYS A 41 5.29 4.41 8.77
N SER A 42 6.46 4.18 9.36
CA SER A 42 7.24 2.95 9.14
C SER A 42 6.46 1.67 9.45
N LEU A 43 5.54 1.72 10.43
CA LEU A 43 4.66 0.60 10.76
C LEU A 43 3.70 0.29 9.60
N HIS A 44 2.94 1.30 9.14
CA HIS A 44 1.97 1.11 8.07
C HIS A 44 2.63 0.84 6.72
N GLN A 45 3.82 1.39 6.46
CA GLN A 45 4.58 1.07 5.25
C GLN A 45 4.93 -0.43 5.19
N ARG A 46 5.30 -1.06 6.31
CA ARG A 46 5.57 -2.52 6.38
C ARG A 46 4.30 -3.33 6.18
N ARG A 47 3.20 -2.93 6.82
CA ARG A 47 1.88 -3.59 6.67
C ARG A 47 1.35 -3.50 5.25
N LEU A 48 1.43 -2.32 4.64
CA LEU A 48 1.10 -2.10 3.23
C LEU A 48 1.91 -3.03 2.34
N ALA A 49 3.23 -3.12 2.54
CA ALA A 49 4.07 -3.99 1.72
C ALA A 49 3.69 -5.47 1.83
N GLN A 50 3.30 -5.95 3.02
CA GLN A 50 2.78 -7.30 3.22
C GLN A 50 1.43 -7.50 2.52
N ALA A 51 0.51 -6.54 2.67
CA ALA A 51 -0.80 -6.59 2.03
C ALA A 51 -0.69 -6.62 0.50
N VAL A 52 0.15 -5.77 -0.10
CA VAL A 52 0.40 -5.75 -1.54
C VAL A 52 1.01 -7.08 -2.03
N LYS A 53 1.92 -7.68 -1.27
CA LYS A 53 2.49 -9.00 -1.63
C LYS A 53 1.43 -10.09 -1.66
N ARG A 54 0.57 -10.16 -0.63
CA ARG A 54 -0.57 -11.09 -0.59
C ARG A 54 -1.56 -10.84 -1.74
N ALA A 55 -1.88 -9.57 -2.01
CA ALA A 55 -2.75 -9.21 -3.12
C ALA A 55 -2.20 -9.64 -4.48
N ARG A 56 -0.87 -9.61 -4.64
CA ARG A 56 -0.19 -10.09 -5.86
C ARG A 56 -0.21 -11.61 -6.01
N GLU A 57 -0.02 -12.35 -4.91
CA GLU A 57 -0.15 -13.82 -4.89
C GLU A 57 -1.57 -14.27 -5.29
N LEU A 58 -2.58 -13.47 -4.95
CA LEU A 58 -3.99 -13.70 -5.30
C LEU A 58 -4.41 -13.07 -6.64
N ALA A 59 -3.47 -12.58 -7.44
CA ALA A 59 -3.70 -11.91 -8.73
C ALA A 59 -4.64 -10.68 -8.68
N LEU A 60 -4.85 -10.07 -7.51
CA LEU A 60 -5.64 -8.84 -7.36
C LEU A 60 -4.87 -7.59 -7.83
N ILE A 61 -3.54 -7.63 -7.73
CA ILE A 61 -2.62 -6.56 -8.13
C ILE A 61 -1.50 -7.16 -8.98
N PRO A 62 -1.14 -6.56 -10.12
CA PRO A 62 -0.04 -7.06 -10.94
C PRO A 62 1.33 -6.79 -10.28
N TYR A 63 2.33 -7.62 -10.61
CA TYR A 63 3.72 -7.40 -10.18
C TYR A 63 4.38 -6.24 -10.92
N SER A 64 4.00 -6.04 -12.18
CA SER A 64 4.45 -4.98 -13.07
C SER A 64 3.32 -4.61 -14.03
N ALA A 65 3.10 -3.31 -14.24
CA ALA A 65 2.27 -2.82 -15.34
C ALA A 65 3.19 -2.52 -16.54
N SER A 66 2.88 -3.15 -17.68
CA SER A 66 3.56 -2.98 -18.98
C SER A 66 3.18 -1.67 -19.65
#